data_AF-A0A3A4SK25-F1
#
_entry.id   AF-A0A3A4SK25-F1
#
_cell.length_a   1.000
_cell.length_b   1.000
_cell.length_c   1.000
_cell.angle_alpha   90.00
_cell.angle_beta   90.00
_cell.angle_gamma   90.00
#
_symmetry.space_group_name_H-M   'P 1'
#
loop_
_entity.id
_entity.type
_entity.pdbx_description
1 polymer ?
#
loop_
_entity_poly.entity_id
_entity_poly.type
_entity_poly.pdbx_seq_one_letter_code
_entity_poly.pdbx_strand_id
1 'polypeptide(L)' 'MSDRAILWLFLVVVPVCFFGIIIPAQAGDGKPVASIEVDSHNFGFAYEGEDVTHDFIVKNSGDAALEIKTVKTH' A
#
# COMPACT_ATOMS: atom_id res chain seq x y z
N MET A 1 39.09 -30.69 21.17
CA MET A 1 38.23 -30.25 20.05
C MET A 1 38.97 -30.59 18.77
N SER A 2 38.48 -31.48 17.90
CA SER A 2 39.25 -31.92 16.73
C SER A 2 39.29 -30.84 15.65
N ASP A 3 40.47 -30.60 15.05
CA ASP A 3 40.67 -29.58 13.99
C ASP A 3 39.68 -29.68 12.83
N ARG A 4 39.18 -30.89 12.57
CA ARG A 4 38.19 -31.18 11.53
C ARG A 4 36.85 -30.50 11.84
N ALA A 5 36.41 -30.44 13.09
CA ALA A 5 35.15 -29.80 13.48
C ALA A 5 35.20 -28.27 13.31
N ILE A 6 36.36 -27.66 13.55
CA ILE A 6 36.61 -26.24 13.31
C ILE A 6 36.63 -25.96 11.80
N LEU A 7 37.29 -26.83 11.02
CA LEU A 7 37.33 -26.71 9.56
C LEU A 7 35.92 -26.81 8.92
N TRP A 8 35.08 -27.72 9.41
CA TRP A 8 33.68 -27.87 8.96
C TRP A 8 32.79 -26.69 9.37
N LEU A 9 33.02 -26.10 10.56
CA LEU A 9 32.33 -24.89 10.99
C LEU A 9 32.60 -23.73 10.03
N PHE A 10 33.87 -23.51 9.65
CA PHE A 10 34.24 -22.46 8.70
C PHE A 10 33.73 -22.74 7.27
N LEU A 11 33.70 -23.99 6.82
CA LEU A 11 33.27 -24.36 5.46
C LEU A 11 31.75 -24.25 5.24
N VAL A 12 30.95 -24.34 6.29
CA VAL A 12 29.47 -24.33 6.18
C VAL A 12 28.87 -23.02 6.70
N VAL A 13 29.38 -22.47 7.80
CA VAL A 13 28.79 -21.28 8.44
C VAL A 13 29.16 -20.00 7.68
N VAL A 14 30.40 -19.88 7.18
CA VAL A 14 30.85 -18.68 6.45
C VAL A 14 30.11 -18.47 5.13
N PRO A 15 29.94 -19.46 4.24
CA PRO A 15 29.19 -19.25 3.01
C PRO A 15 27.69 -19.05 3.25
N VAL A 16 27.09 -19.67 4.28
CA VAL A 16 25.68 -19.43 4.65
C VAL A 16 25.45 -18.00 5.15
N CYS A 17 26.37 -17.45 5.95
CA CYS A 17 26.32 -16.05 6.36
C CYS A 17 26.64 -15.07 5.21
N PHE A 18 27.48 -15.46 4.24
CA PHE A 18 27.81 -14.62 3.08
C PHE A 18 26.72 -14.61 2.00
N PHE A 19 26.00 -15.73 1.78
CA PHE A 19 24.93 -15.83 0.78
C PHE A 19 23.55 -15.45 1.32
N GLY A 20 23.30 -15.53 2.63
CA GLY A 20 21.96 -15.38 3.21
C GLY A 20 21.48 -13.95 3.48
N ILE A 21 22.30 -12.91 3.28
CA ILE A 21 22.00 -11.56 3.80
C ILE A 21 21.43 -10.60 2.73
N ILE A 22 21.51 -10.93 1.44
CA ILE A 22 21.04 -10.01 0.38
C ILE A 22 19.61 -10.36 -0.01
N ILE A 23 18.67 -10.18 0.91
CA ILE A 23 17.25 -10.08 0.54
C ILE A 23 17.07 -8.70 -0.08
N PRO A 24 16.84 -8.57 -1.40
CA PRO A 24 16.47 -7.29 -1.96
C PRO A 24 15.17 -6.89 -1.26
N ALA A 25 15.20 -5.77 -0.53
CA ALA A 25 13.98 -5.12 -0.10
C ALA A 25 13.23 -4.77 -1.38
N GLN A 26 12.23 -5.57 -1.72
CA GLN A 26 11.33 -5.26 -2.82
C GLN A 26 10.47 -4.10 -2.32
N ALA A 27 11.00 -2.89 -2.47
CA ALA A 27 10.23 -1.67 -2.43
C ALA A 27 9.30 -1.75 -3.64
N GLY A 28 8.15 -2.38 -3.45
CA GLY A 28 7.08 -2.29 -4.43
C GLY A 28 6.73 -0.82 -4.60
N ASP A 29 6.66 -0.35 -5.84
CA ASP A 29 6.00 0.92 -6.12
C ASP A 29 4.57 0.77 -5.61
N GLY A 30 4.28 1.40 -4.48
CA GLY A 30 2.97 1.31 -3.86
C GLY A 30 1.86 1.68 -4.86
N LYS A 31 0.66 1.18 -4.63
CA LYS A 31 -0.52 1.45 -5.46
C LYS A 31 -1.45 2.38 -4.69
N PRO A 32 -1.82 3.55 -5.22
CA PRO A 32 -2.86 4.36 -4.59
C PRO A 32 -4.20 3.66 -4.74
N VAL A 33 -5.03 3.70 -3.69
CA VAL A 33 -6.36 3.07 -3.70
C VAL A 33 -7.36 4.07 -3.15
N ALA A 34 -8.25 4.57 -4.00
CA ALA A 34 -9.36 5.40 -3.56
C ALA A 34 -10.48 4.52 -3.00
N SER A 35 -10.99 4.87 -1.82
CA SER A 35 -12.12 4.19 -1.18
C SER A 35 -13.15 5.23 -0.75
N ILE A 36 -14.42 4.94 -1.01
CA ILE A 36 -15.58 5.76 -0.61
C ILE A 36 -16.52 4.82 0.15
N GLU A 37 -17.08 5.28 1.27
CA GLU A 37 -17.96 4.46 2.11
C GLU A 37 -19.32 4.21 1.46
N VAL A 38 -19.84 5.19 0.73
CA VAL A 38 -21.13 5.15 0.06
C VAL A 38 -20.96 5.66 -1.37
N ASP A 39 -21.27 4.83 -2.36
CA ASP A 39 -21.11 5.13 -3.79
C ASP A 39 -22.32 5.85 -4.40
N SER A 40 -23.42 5.99 -3.66
CA SER A 40 -24.64 6.65 -4.10
C SER A 40 -25.30 7.47 -3.00
N HIS A 41 -25.71 8.70 -3.32
CA HIS A 41 -26.47 9.56 -2.43
C HIS A 41 -27.82 9.94 -3.05
N ASN A 42 -28.90 9.85 -2.27
CA ASN A 42 -30.22 10.31 -2.67
C ASN A 42 -30.50 11.66 -2.00
N PHE A 43 -30.54 12.72 -2.82
CA PHE A 43 -30.84 14.08 -2.37
C PHE A 43 -32.30 14.29 -1.95
N GLY A 44 -33.20 13.36 -2.26
CA GLY A 44 -34.62 13.45 -1.93
C GLY A 44 -35.34 14.55 -2.70
N PHE A 45 -36.23 15.27 -2.01
CA PHE A 45 -36.95 16.41 -2.57
C PHE A 45 -36.11 17.67 -2.43
N ALA A 46 -35.77 18.29 -3.55
CA ALA A 46 -35.17 19.62 -3.60
C ALA A 46 -36.22 20.63 -4.06
N TYR A 47 -36.35 21.75 -3.35
CA TYR A 47 -37.22 22.84 -3.77
C TYR A 47 -36.54 23.71 -4.82
N GLU A 48 -37.33 24.30 -5.71
CA GLU A 48 -36.81 25.19 -6.74
C GLU A 48 -36.15 26.41 -6.11
N GLY A 49 -34.91 26.69 -6.55
CA GLY A 49 -34.12 27.80 -6.04
C GLY A 49 -33.28 27.50 -4.79
N GLU A 50 -33.33 26.26 -4.27
CA GLU A 50 -32.46 25.82 -3.16
C GLU A 50 -31.25 25.03 -3.67
N ASP A 51 -30.07 25.36 -3.13
CA ASP A 51 -28.85 24.61 -3.34
C ASP A 51 -28.78 23.43 -2.35
N VAL A 52 -28.93 22.20 -2.87
CA VAL A 52 -28.75 20.98 -2.07
C VAL A 52 -27.33 20.46 -2.26
N THR A 53 -26.58 20.38 -1.16
CA THR A 53 -25.18 19.95 -1.16
C THR A 53 -25.00 18.66 -0.38
N HIS A 54 -24.08 17.81 -0.85
CA HIS A 54 -23.70 16.59 -0.14
C HIS A 54 -22.18 16.44 -0.18
N ASP A 55 -21.58 16.34 0.99
CA ASP A 55 -20.16 16.07 1.17
C ASP A 55 -19.90 14.57 1.27
N PHE A 56 -18.85 14.10 0.59
CA PHE A 56 -18.37 12.72 0.71
C PHE A 56 -16.86 12.70 0.92
N ILE A 57 -16.40 11.65 1.59
CA ILE A 57 -14.99 11.49 1.95
C ILE A 57 -14.35 10.44 1.04
N VAL A 58 -13.25 10.82 0.39
CA VAL A 58 -12.38 9.88 -0.33
C VAL A 58 -11.18 9.56 0.54
N LYS A 59 -11.01 8.29 0.88
CA LYS A 59 -9.86 7.80 1.64
C LYS A 59 -8.85 7.15 0.70
N ASN A 60 -7.56 7.49 0.85
CA ASN A 60 -6.49 6.69 0.25
C ASN A 60 -6.18 5.50 1.18
N SER A 61 -6.58 4.31 0.76
CA SER A 61 -6.32 3.05 1.47
C SER A 61 -5.09 2.31 0.91
N GLY A 62 -4.40 2.90 -0.07
CA GLY A 62 -3.21 2.34 -0.70
C GLY A 62 -1.92 2.72 0.00
N ASP A 63 -0.81 2.21 -0.53
CA ASP A 63 0.55 2.40 -0.03
C ASP A 63 1.38 3.37 -0.90
N ALA A 64 0.72 4.08 -1.83
CA ALA A 64 1.29 5.20 -2.56
C ALA A 64 0.39 6.44 -2.54
N ALA A 65 0.96 7.60 -2.94
CA ALA A 65 0.25 8.87 -3.00
C ALA A 65 -0.91 8.84 -4.00
N LEU A 66 -2.10 9.23 -3.55
CA LEU A 66 -3.30 9.36 -4.38
C LEU A 66 -3.44 10.81 -4.86
N GLU A 67 -3.49 10.99 -6.19
CA GLU A 67 -3.76 12.27 -6.85
C GLU A 67 -5.15 12.24 -7.49
N ILE A 68 -6.03 13.18 -7.11
CA ILE A 68 -7.36 13.34 -7.71
C ILE A 68 -7.24 14.32 -8.88
N LYS A 69 -7.46 13.84 -10.11
CA LYS A 69 -7.31 14.66 -11.32
C LYS A 69 -8.59 15.38 -11.75
N THR A 70 -9.75 14.77 -11.55
CA THR A 70 -11.04 15.30 -12.00
C THR A 70 -12.17 14.68 -11.20
N VAL A 71 -13.19 15.49 -10.88
CA VAL A 71 -14.47 15.04 -10.35
C VAL A 71 -15.53 15.35 -11.40
N LYS A 72 -16.39 14.37 -11.72
CA LYS A 72 -17.48 14.52 -12.69
C LYS A 72 -18.80 14.11 -12.05
N THR A 73 -19.84 14.87 -12.36
CA THR A 73 -21.23 14.56 -12.02
C THR A 73 -21.95 14.18 -13.31
N HIS A 74 -22.84 13.18 -13.25
CA HIS A 74 -23.67 12.72 -14.37
C HIS A 74 -25.08 13.29 -14.28
#